data_AF-A0A920THH6-F1
#
_entry.id   AF-A0A920THH6-F1
#
_cell.length_a   1.000
_cell.length_b   1.000
_cell.length_c   1.000
_cell.angle_alpha   90.00
_cell.angle_beta   90.00
_cell.angle_gamma   90.00
#
_symmetry.space_group_name_H-M   'P 1'
#
loop_
_entity.id
_entity.type
_entity.pdbx_description
1 polymer ?
#
loop_
_entity_poly.entity_id
_entity_poly.type
_entity_poly.pdbx_seq_one_letter_code
_entity_poly.pdbx_strand_id
1 'polypeptide(L)'
;MEVGAFSPKESPTKYLYTGEVGYIATGLKQVGDAPVGDTITTVNNGSIYPWETYHPTKPMVFAGLYPADGENYSDLRDALEKLAINDAALTYQPEQSTALGPGFRCGFLGLLHMEIIQERLEREYDLTLLATAPGVAYEILLTDGTSLAIDNPADMPPPQTIAEIKEPWLNLNILAPDGYIGTIMELVNGRRGELERMEYIQSSGDDLILEWPQRT
;
A
#
# COMPACT_ATOMS: atom_id res chain seq x y z
N MET A 1 -17.29 -6.29 25.93
CA MET A 1 -17.65 -6.14 24.51
C MET A 1 -18.80 -5.16 24.45
N GLU A 2 -18.64 -4.07 23.71
CA GLU A 2 -19.64 -3.02 23.54
C GLU A 2 -19.94 -2.86 22.05
N VAL A 3 -21.18 -2.50 21.73
CA VAL A 3 -21.60 -2.15 20.37
C VAL A 3 -22.31 -0.81 20.41
N GLY A 4 -22.26 -0.08 19.31
CA GLY A 4 -22.93 1.20 19.22
C GLY A 4 -22.92 1.77 17.81
N ALA A 5 -23.49 2.95 17.67
CA ALA A 5 -23.47 3.72 16.44
C ALA A 5 -22.92 5.13 16.70
N PHE A 6 -22.50 5.81 15.64
CA PHE A 6 -22.01 7.17 15.71
C PHE A 6 -23.14 8.15 15.43
N SER A 7 -23.37 9.11 16.34
CA SER A 7 -24.33 10.20 16.15
C SER A 7 -23.96 11.48 16.89
N PRO A 8 -23.07 12.32 16.34
CA PRO A 8 -21.75 12.01 15.74
C PRO A 8 -20.74 11.50 16.79
N LYS A 9 -21.06 11.61 18.08
CA LYS A 9 -20.32 10.96 19.16
C LYS A 9 -20.74 9.50 19.28
N GLU A 10 -19.92 8.70 19.95
CA GLU A 10 -20.24 7.32 20.26
C GLU A 10 -21.52 7.24 21.10
N SER A 11 -22.50 6.50 20.59
CA SER A 11 -23.74 6.20 21.29
C SER A 11 -23.84 4.69 21.45
N PRO A 12 -23.50 4.14 22.64
CA PRO A 12 -23.64 2.71 22.91
C PRO A 12 -25.07 2.24 22.72
N THR A 13 -25.24 1.10 22.05
CA THR A 13 -26.54 0.43 21.85
C THR A 13 -26.48 -0.97 22.46
N LYS A 14 -27.66 -1.58 22.68
CA LYS A 14 -27.71 -2.96 23.19
C LYS A 14 -27.40 -4.00 22.11
N TYR A 15 -27.76 -3.69 20.86
CA TYR A 15 -27.66 -4.57 19.71
C TYR A 15 -27.38 -3.74 18.46
N LEU A 16 -26.74 -4.37 17.48
CA LEU A 16 -26.71 -3.92 16.08
C LEU A 16 -27.50 -4.95 15.26
N TYR A 17 -28.52 -4.50 14.55
CA TYR A 17 -29.39 -5.32 13.72
C TYR A 17 -28.90 -5.35 12.26
N THR A 18 -29.43 -6.30 11.49
CA THR A 18 -29.11 -6.45 10.07
C THR A 18 -29.36 -5.16 9.30
N GLY A 19 -28.32 -4.68 8.60
CA GLY A 19 -28.37 -3.45 7.79
C GLY A 19 -27.94 -2.18 8.54
N GLU A 20 -27.64 -2.27 9.83
CA GLU A 20 -27.14 -1.14 10.61
C GLU A 20 -25.61 -0.99 10.49
N VAL A 21 -25.13 0.25 10.58
CA VAL A 21 -23.70 0.60 10.56
C VAL A 21 -23.32 1.12 11.94
N GLY A 22 -22.22 0.60 12.50
CA GLY A 22 -21.80 0.92 13.85
C GLY A 22 -20.38 0.47 14.16
N TYR A 23 -20.04 0.41 15.44
CA TYR A 23 -18.76 -0.09 15.94
C TYR A 23 -18.95 -1.28 16.88
N ILE A 24 -17.90 -2.09 17.02
CA ILE A 24 -17.82 -3.20 17.97
C ILE A 24 -16.49 -3.07 18.72
N ALA A 25 -16.54 -2.87 20.03
CA ALA A 25 -15.37 -2.86 20.90
C ALA A 25 -15.17 -4.24 21.53
N THR A 26 -14.24 -5.03 21.00
CA THR A 26 -13.98 -6.44 21.38
C THR A 26 -12.79 -6.64 22.32
N GLY A 27 -12.02 -5.58 22.62
CA GLY A 27 -10.81 -5.65 23.43
C GLY A 27 -9.58 -6.19 22.70
N LEU A 28 -9.65 -6.27 21.36
CA LEU A 28 -8.50 -6.54 20.49
C LEU A 28 -7.41 -5.49 20.73
N LYS A 29 -6.15 -5.93 20.68
CA LYS A 29 -5.00 -5.06 20.99
C LYS A 29 -4.33 -4.50 19.74
N GLN A 30 -4.44 -5.20 18.62
CA GLN A 30 -3.81 -4.82 17.36
C GLN A 30 -4.88 -4.61 16.30
N VAL A 31 -4.75 -3.57 15.48
CA VAL A 31 -5.66 -3.31 14.36
C VAL A 31 -5.59 -4.44 13.33
N GLY A 32 -4.44 -5.11 13.20
CA GLY A 32 -4.27 -6.30 12.35
C GLY A 32 -5.13 -7.51 12.75
N ASP A 33 -5.66 -7.57 13.98
CA ASP A 33 -6.54 -8.66 14.42
C ASP A 33 -7.97 -8.54 13.86
N ALA A 34 -8.33 -7.40 13.29
CA ALA A 34 -9.62 -7.14 12.65
C ALA A 34 -9.41 -6.31 11.37
N PRO A 35 -8.88 -6.93 10.29
CA PRO A 35 -8.53 -6.23 9.07
C PRO A 35 -9.75 -5.69 8.33
N VAL A 36 -9.55 -4.60 7.59
CA VAL A 36 -10.62 -3.96 6.82
C VAL A 36 -11.16 -4.92 5.75
N GLY A 37 -12.48 -5.10 5.74
CA GLY A 37 -13.17 -5.99 4.81
C GLY A 37 -13.37 -7.42 5.31
N ASP A 38 -12.88 -7.76 6.51
CA ASP A 38 -13.13 -9.06 7.13
C ASP A 38 -14.57 -9.21 7.64
N THR A 39 -14.99 -10.46 7.89
CA THR A 39 -16.34 -10.80 8.35
C THR A 39 -16.35 -11.22 9.81
N ILE A 40 -17.00 -10.40 10.65
CA ILE A 40 -17.23 -10.76 12.05
C ILE A 40 -18.49 -11.63 12.13
N THR A 41 -18.38 -12.79 12.77
CA THR A 41 -19.54 -13.67 13.03
C THR A 41 -19.51 -14.26 14.44
N THR A 42 -20.62 -14.84 14.87
CA THR A 42 -20.73 -15.45 16.19
C THR A 42 -20.09 -16.84 16.23
N VAL A 43 -19.39 -17.17 17.32
CA VAL A 43 -18.77 -18.49 17.53
C VAL A 43 -19.81 -19.62 17.46
N ASN A 44 -21.00 -19.37 18.02
CA ASN A 44 -22.12 -20.30 17.98
C ASN A 44 -23.12 -19.84 16.91
N ASN A 45 -23.45 -20.74 15.97
CA ASN A 45 -24.45 -20.53 14.93
C ASN A 45 -24.21 -19.29 14.03
N GLY A 46 -22.94 -18.94 13.82
CA GLY A 46 -22.50 -17.88 12.90
C GLY A 46 -22.49 -18.34 11.44
N SER A 47 -22.05 -17.44 10.56
CA SER A 47 -21.85 -17.75 9.14
C SER A 47 -20.81 -18.85 8.96
N ILE A 48 -21.09 -19.81 8.08
CA ILE A 48 -20.17 -20.91 7.73
C ILE A 48 -19.11 -20.44 6.73
N TYR A 49 -19.41 -19.38 5.98
CA TYR A 49 -18.54 -18.84 4.94
C TYR A 49 -18.19 -17.38 5.24
N PRO A 50 -16.91 -17.00 5.17
CA PRO A 50 -16.54 -15.58 5.17
C PRO A 50 -17.08 -14.92 3.89
N TRP A 51 -17.24 -13.61 3.94
CA TRP A 51 -17.64 -12.85 2.77
C TRP A 51 -16.54 -12.92 1.69
N GLU A 52 -16.93 -13.19 0.44
CA GLU A 52 -16.01 -13.53 -0.65
C GLU A 52 -15.07 -12.40 -1.09
N THR A 53 -15.31 -11.16 -0.66
CA THR A 53 -14.55 -9.99 -1.14
C THR A 53 -13.37 -9.60 -0.25
N TYR A 54 -13.07 -10.31 0.83
CA TYR A 54 -11.90 -9.99 1.65
C TYR A 54 -10.60 -10.25 0.89
N HIS A 55 -9.79 -9.21 0.72
CA HIS A 55 -8.45 -9.29 0.18
C HIS A 55 -7.48 -8.64 1.17
N PRO A 56 -6.46 -9.37 1.67
CA PRO A 56 -5.49 -8.76 2.56
C PRO A 56 -4.74 -7.64 1.83
N THR A 57 -4.51 -6.54 2.53
CA THR A 57 -3.74 -5.40 2.03
C THR A 57 -2.33 -5.86 1.68
N LYS A 58 -1.93 -5.67 0.42
CA LYS A 58 -0.58 -5.97 -0.05
C LYS A 58 0.19 -4.67 -0.31
N PRO A 59 1.40 -4.51 0.26
CA PRO A 59 2.28 -3.41 -0.11
C PRO A 59 2.62 -3.48 -1.60
N MET A 60 2.49 -2.35 -2.28
CA MET A 60 2.79 -2.21 -3.72
C MET A 60 4.08 -1.43 -3.95
N VAL A 61 4.43 -0.53 -3.03
CA VAL A 61 5.60 0.35 -3.11
C VAL A 61 6.49 0.09 -1.91
N PHE A 62 7.80 0.01 -2.14
CA PHE A 62 8.80 -0.21 -1.11
C PHE A 62 9.86 0.88 -1.15
N ALA A 63 10.27 1.37 0.01
CA ALA A 63 11.37 2.31 0.14
C ALA A 63 12.14 2.05 1.44
N GLY A 64 13.44 2.31 1.43
CA GLY A 64 14.24 2.32 2.64
C GLY A 64 14.11 3.67 3.35
N LEU A 65 13.79 3.64 4.64
CA LEU A 65 13.77 4.79 5.54
C LEU A 65 14.95 4.69 6.50
N TYR A 66 15.77 5.74 6.51
CA TYR A 66 16.98 5.83 7.32
C TYR A 66 16.94 7.09 8.17
N PRO A 67 17.34 7.03 9.44
CA PRO A 67 17.49 8.25 10.23
C PRO A 67 18.66 9.08 9.66
N ALA A 68 18.52 10.41 9.63
CA ALA A 68 19.61 11.29 9.22
C ALA A 68 20.80 11.21 10.19
N ASP A 69 20.50 11.05 11.49
CA ASP A 69 21.48 10.81 12.55
C ASP A 69 21.37 9.37 13.05
N GLY A 70 22.47 8.62 12.97
CA GLY A 70 22.50 7.18 13.30
C GLY A 70 22.10 6.81 14.74
N GLU A 71 22.08 7.77 15.66
CA GLU A 71 21.60 7.57 17.05
C GLU A 71 20.08 7.36 17.10
N ASN A 72 19.33 7.83 16.10
CA ASN A 72 17.87 7.78 16.08
C ASN A 72 17.32 6.47 15.51
N TYR A 73 18.15 5.44 15.31
CA TYR A 73 17.66 4.14 14.81
C TYR A 73 16.63 3.51 15.75
N SER A 74 16.87 3.59 17.07
CA SER A 74 15.91 3.10 18.07
C SER A 74 14.63 3.91 18.05
N ASP A 75 14.73 5.23 17.92
CA ASP A 75 13.56 6.12 17.90
C ASP A 75 12.71 5.90 16.64
N LEU A 76 13.35 5.68 15.49
CA LEU A 76 12.66 5.30 14.24
C LEU A 76 11.94 3.97 14.38
N ARG A 77 12.56 2.97 15.02
CA ARG A 77 11.93 1.68 15.28
C ARG A 77 10.67 1.85 16.13
N ASP A 78 10.80 2.57 17.24
CA ASP A 78 9.71 2.79 18.19
C ASP A 78 8.56 3.59 17.56
N ALA A 79 8.89 4.56 16.70
CA ALA A 79 7.92 5.35 15.95
C ALA A 79 7.18 4.49 14.91
N LEU A 80 7.90 3.66 14.15
CA LEU A 80 7.31 2.72 13.19
C LEU A 80 6.39 1.70 13.89
N GLU A 81 6.79 1.17 15.05
CA GLU A 81 5.95 0.25 15.82
C GLU A 81 4.65 0.91 16.27
N LYS A 82 4.70 2.16 16.77
CA LYS A 82 3.51 2.93 17.16
C LYS A 82 2.61 3.28 15.97
N LEU A 83 3.20 3.58 14.81
CA LEU A 83 2.45 3.86 13.59
C LEU A 83 1.77 2.60 13.04
N ALA A 84 2.47 1.47 13.01
CA ALA A 84 1.94 0.18 12.54
C ALA A 84 0.77 -0.34 13.41
N ILE A 85 0.65 0.10 14.67
CA ILE A 85 -0.55 -0.20 15.48
C ILE A 85 -1.79 0.45 14.88
N ASN A 86 -1.67 1.66 14.31
CA ASN A 86 -2.78 2.40 13.75
C ASN A 86 -2.99 2.12 12.25
N ASP A 87 -1.93 1.70 11.55
CA ASP A 87 -1.94 1.43 10.12
C ASP A 87 -1.56 -0.02 9.83
N ALA A 88 -2.56 -0.87 9.61
CA ALA A 88 -2.36 -2.29 9.32
C ALA A 88 -1.75 -2.55 7.93
N ALA A 89 -1.68 -1.55 7.04
CA ALA A 89 -1.10 -1.71 5.71
C ALA A 89 0.40 -1.41 5.65
N LEU A 90 0.93 -0.71 6.65
CA LEU A 90 2.36 -0.45 6.78
C LEU A 90 3.10 -1.73 7.19
N THR A 91 4.07 -2.16 6.37
CA THR A 91 5.01 -3.21 6.73
C THR A 91 6.41 -2.63 6.84
N TYR A 92 7.24 -3.19 7.73
CA TYR A 92 8.63 -2.76 7.84
C TYR A 92 9.52 -3.92 8.29
N GLN A 93 10.77 -3.93 7.80
CA GLN A 93 11.80 -4.87 8.22
C GLN A 93 13.14 -4.16 8.38
N PRO A 94 13.99 -4.55 9.35
CA PRO A 94 15.34 -3.99 9.47
C PRO A 94 16.13 -4.17 8.18
N GLU A 95 16.79 -3.11 7.73
CA GLU A 95 17.65 -3.10 6.56
C GLU A 95 18.99 -2.45 6.90
N GLN A 96 20.07 -2.92 6.29
CA GLN A 96 21.39 -2.30 6.44
C GLN A 96 21.92 -1.84 5.09
N SER A 97 22.01 -0.52 4.92
CA SER A 97 22.60 0.10 3.74
C SER A 97 24.10 0.27 3.91
N THR A 98 24.85 0.01 2.85
CA THR A 98 26.29 0.28 2.78
C THR A 98 26.60 1.78 2.83
N ALA A 99 25.69 2.63 2.37
CA ALA A 99 25.88 4.08 2.30
C ALA A 99 25.20 4.84 3.44
N LEU A 100 23.99 4.42 3.82
CA LEU A 100 23.14 5.14 4.80
C LEU A 100 23.17 4.50 6.20
N GLY A 101 23.82 3.36 6.36
CA GLY A 101 23.88 2.65 7.64
C GLY A 101 22.59 1.88 7.95
N PRO A 102 22.25 1.67 9.23
CA PRO A 102 21.07 0.91 9.63
C PRO A 102 19.78 1.71 9.43
N GLY A 103 18.76 1.07 8.89
CA GLY A 103 17.44 1.65 8.66
C GLY A 103 16.36 0.57 8.54
N PHE A 104 15.26 0.91 7.87
CA PHE A 104 14.14 0.01 7.68
C PHE A 104 13.68 0.02 6.23
N ARG A 105 13.53 -1.17 5.64
CA ARG A 105 12.79 -1.35 4.40
C ARG A 105 11.30 -1.34 4.74
N CYS A 106 10.58 -0.35 4.26
CA CYS A 106 9.17 -0.16 4.51
C CYS A 106 8.34 -0.43 3.26
N GLY A 107 7.20 -1.10 3.43
CA GLY A 107 6.21 -1.38 2.39
C GLY A 107 4.95 -0.52 2.59
N PHE A 108 4.45 0.03 1.48
CA PHE A 108 3.35 0.98 1.42
C PHE A 108 2.32 0.58 0.36
N LEU A 109 1.07 1.02 0.52
CA LEU A 109 0.01 0.86 -0.49
C LEU A 109 0.28 1.63 -1.80
N GLY A 110 1.06 2.70 -1.72
CA GLY A 110 1.36 3.58 -2.86
C GLY A 110 2.21 4.78 -2.44
N LEU A 111 2.50 5.67 -3.40
CA LEU A 111 3.34 6.85 -3.18
C LEU A 111 2.75 7.81 -2.13
N LEU A 112 1.44 8.09 -2.20
CA LEU A 112 0.79 8.96 -1.22
C LEU A 112 0.84 8.37 0.20
N HIS A 113 0.66 7.05 0.32
CA HIS A 113 0.77 6.38 1.62
C HIS A 113 2.18 6.52 2.19
N MET A 114 3.21 6.39 1.36
CA MET A 114 4.60 6.63 1.75
C MET A 114 4.82 8.07 2.24
N GLU A 115 4.33 9.07 1.49
CA GLU A 115 4.46 10.48 1.86
C GLU A 115 3.78 10.80 3.19
N ILE A 116 2.56 10.29 3.41
CA ILE A 116 1.83 10.46 4.68
C ILE A 116 2.61 9.84 5.84
N ILE A 117 3.11 8.60 5.69
CA ILE A 117 3.87 7.94 6.76
C ILE A 117 5.17 8.68 7.06
N GLN A 118 5.89 9.13 6.03
CA GLN A 118 7.10 9.93 6.20
C GLN A 118 6.79 11.23 6.96
N GLU A 119 5.80 12.01 6.50
CA GLU A 119 5.44 13.29 7.12
C GLU A 119 4.95 13.11 8.57
N ARG A 120 4.23 12.03 8.86
CA ARG A 120 3.82 11.68 10.24
C ARG A 120 5.01 11.33 11.11
N LEU A 121 5.97 10.54 10.61
CA LEU A 121 7.19 10.23 11.35
C LEU A 121 7.98 11.51 11.70
N GLU A 122 8.13 12.42 10.73
CA GLU A 122 8.86 13.67 10.94
C GLU A 122 8.13 14.61 11.90
N ARG A 123 6.79 14.74 11.80
CA ARG A 123 6.02 15.68 12.62
C ARG A 123 5.61 15.16 13.99
N GLU A 124 5.19 13.90 14.10
CA GLU A 124 4.67 13.34 15.35
C GLU A 124 5.80 12.85 16.27
N TYR A 125 6.95 12.48 15.71
CA TYR A 125 8.07 11.88 16.44
C TYR A 125 9.38 12.68 16.35
N ASP A 126 9.37 13.86 15.70
CA ASP A 126 10.52 14.76 15.56
C ASP A 126 11.77 14.08 14.96
N LEU A 127 11.53 13.16 14.02
CA LEU A 127 12.58 12.44 13.32
C LEU A 127 12.97 13.15 12.03
N THR A 128 14.26 13.22 11.72
CA THR A 128 14.72 13.61 10.38
C THR A 128 15.06 12.35 9.60
N LEU A 129 14.41 12.14 8.46
CA LEU A 129 14.51 10.90 7.68
C LEU A 129 15.13 11.13 6.30
N LEU A 130 15.89 10.13 5.85
CA LEU A 130 16.37 9.97 4.49
C LEU A 130 15.61 8.78 3.89
N ALA A 131 14.83 9.04 2.84
CA ALA A 131 14.13 8.02 2.08
C ALA A 131 14.89 7.68 0.79
N THR A 132 15.00 6.39 0.45
CA THR A 132 15.48 5.98 -0.87
C THR A 132 14.40 6.22 -1.93
N ALA A 133 14.80 6.19 -3.21
CA ALA A 133 13.82 6.15 -4.29
C ALA A 133 12.84 4.97 -4.07
N PRO A 134 11.53 5.19 -4.23
CA PRO A 134 10.54 4.12 -4.14
C PRO A 134 10.74 3.12 -5.28
N GLY A 135 10.50 1.85 -4.98
CA GLY A 135 10.52 0.76 -5.94
C GLY A 135 9.33 -0.17 -5.79
N VAL A 136 9.19 -1.10 -6.72
CA VAL A 136 8.17 -2.14 -6.69
C VAL A 136 8.79 -3.51 -6.44
N ALA A 137 7.96 -4.45 -5.98
CA ALA A 137 8.36 -5.85 -5.92
C ALA A 137 8.37 -6.47 -7.33
N TYR A 138 9.46 -7.18 -7.64
CA TYR A 138 9.61 -7.97 -8.85
C TYR A 138 9.31 -9.44 -8.56
N GLU A 139 8.74 -10.16 -9.52
CA GLU A 139 8.63 -11.61 -9.47
C GLU A 139 9.68 -12.21 -10.40
N ILE A 140 10.60 -12.99 -9.84
CA ILE A 140 11.71 -13.61 -10.57
C ILE A 140 11.43 -15.09 -10.71
N LEU A 141 11.35 -15.55 -11.96
CA LEU A 141 11.35 -16.98 -12.27
C LEU A 141 12.78 -17.46 -12.42
N LEU A 142 13.18 -18.41 -11.58
CA LEU A 142 14.49 -19.05 -11.65
C LEU A 142 14.52 -20.15 -12.71
N THR A 143 15.72 -20.49 -13.17
CA THR A 143 15.96 -21.56 -14.15
C THR A 143 15.55 -22.95 -13.68
N ASP A 144 15.39 -23.14 -12.37
CA ASP A 144 14.89 -24.38 -11.75
C ASP A 144 13.35 -24.46 -11.71
N GLY A 145 12.66 -23.40 -12.17
CA GLY A 145 11.21 -23.29 -12.18
C GLY A 145 10.60 -22.70 -10.90
N THR A 146 11.40 -22.33 -9.91
CA THR A 146 10.91 -21.65 -8.70
C THR A 146 10.67 -20.15 -8.94
N SER A 147 9.67 -19.57 -8.28
CA SER A 147 9.37 -18.14 -8.34
C SER A 147 9.71 -17.46 -7.02
N LEU A 148 10.38 -16.30 -7.09
CA LEU A 148 10.81 -15.50 -5.95
C LEU A 148 10.27 -14.08 -6.08
N ALA A 149 9.61 -13.57 -5.05
CA ALA A 149 9.25 -12.16 -4.96
C ALA A 149 10.40 -11.40 -4.31
N ILE A 150 10.89 -10.35 -4.98
CA ILE A 150 12.01 -9.53 -4.52
C ILE A 150 11.55 -8.08 -4.45
N ASP A 151 11.51 -7.53 -3.24
CA ASP A 151 11.21 -6.13 -2.98
C ASP A 151 12.46 -5.25 -2.91
N ASN A 152 13.64 -5.83 -2.69
CA ASN A 152 14.91 -5.12 -2.62
C ASN A 152 15.85 -5.49 -3.79
N PRO A 153 16.28 -4.51 -4.60
CA PRO A 153 17.24 -4.77 -5.68
C PRO A 153 18.55 -5.44 -5.24
N ALA A 154 18.98 -5.25 -3.99
CA ALA A 154 20.19 -5.86 -3.45
C ALA A 154 20.09 -7.40 -3.30
N ASP A 155 18.88 -7.93 -3.17
CA ASP A 155 18.63 -9.36 -2.99
C ASP A 155 18.48 -10.12 -4.31
N MET A 156 18.72 -9.43 -5.44
CA MET A 156 18.56 -10.01 -6.77
C MET A 156 19.56 -11.18 -6.99
N PRO A 157 19.07 -12.36 -7.40
CA PRO A 157 19.91 -13.53 -7.59
C PRO A 157 20.89 -13.34 -8.76
N PRO A 158 21.95 -14.17 -8.85
CA PRO A 158 22.89 -14.12 -9.95
C PRO A 158 22.19 -14.23 -11.31
N PRO A 159 22.57 -13.44 -12.33
CA PRO A 159 21.88 -13.43 -13.64
C PRO A 159 21.79 -14.80 -14.33
N GLN A 160 22.69 -15.73 -13.99
CA GLN A 160 22.74 -17.08 -14.56
C GLN A 160 21.60 -17.98 -14.08
N THR A 161 21.02 -17.68 -12.92
CA THR A 161 19.91 -18.46 -12.35
C THR A 161 18.55 -17.86 -12.72
N ILE A 162 18.51 -16.71 -13.39
CA ILE A 162 17.28 -16.00 -13.75
C ILE A 162 16.82 -16.49 -15.13
N ALA A 163 15.60 -17.01 -15.20
CA ALA A 163 14.93 -17.35 -16.45
C ALA A 163 14.08 -16.18 -16.97
N GLU A 164 13.30 -15.55 -16.09
CA GLU A 164 12.39 -14.45 -16.42
C GLU A 164 12.29 -13.47 -15.25
N ILE A 165 12.15 -12.17 -15.55
CA ILE A 165 11.86 -11.13 -14.55
C ILE A 165 10.52 -10.52 -14.94
N LYS A 166 9.56 -10.62 -14.04
CA LYS A 166 8.23 -10.02 -14.16
C LYS A 166 8.16 -8.82 -13.24
N GLU A 167 7.56 -7.76 -13.74
CA GLU A 167 7.32 -6.53 -13.01
C GLU A 167 5.83 -6.22 -13.01
N PRO A 168 5.34 -5.48 -12.00
CA PRO A 168 3.95 -5.10 -11.97
C PRO A 168 3.67 -4.07 -13.06
N TRP A 169 2.57 -4.32 -13.77
CA TRP A 169 1.94 -3.38 -14.67
C TRP A 169 0.68 -2.85 -14.01
N LEU A 170 0.39 -1.58 -14.24
CA LEU A 170 -0.78 -0.91 -13.71
C LEU A 170 -1.65 -0.37 -14.84
N ASN A 171 -2.96 -0.46 -14.68
CA ASN A 171 -3.91 0.17 -15.58
C ASN A 171 -4.14 1.61 -15.11
N LEU A 172 -3.62 2.58 -15.86
CA LEU A 172 -3.91 3.99 -15.62
C LEU A 172 -5.23 4.36 -16.27
N ASN A 173 -6.02 5.17 -15.56
CA ASN A 173 -7.14 5.91 -16.12
C ASN A 173 -6.84 7.40 -16.01
N ILE A 174 -6.56 8.05 -17.14
CA ILE A 174 -6.31 9.50 -17.14
C ILE A 174 -7.54 10.21 -17.68
N LEU A 175 -8.06 11.14 -16.88
CA LEU A 175 -9.09 12.11 -17.26
C LEU A 175 -8.42 13.45 -17.57
N ALA A 176 -8.56 13.94 -18.78
CA ALA A 176 -7.94 15.20 -19.19
C ALA A 176 -8.72 15.94 -20.29
N PRO A 177 -8.57 17.28 -20.35
CA PRO A 177 -9.05 18.11 -21.46
C PRO A 177 -8.41 17.77 -22.80
N ASP A 178 -9.20 17.93 -23.87
CA ASP A 178 -8.82 17.62 -25.25
C ASP A 178 -7.50 18.28 -25.67
N GLY A 179 -7.27 19.52 -25.23
CA GLY A 179 -6.06 20.29 -25.55
C GLY A 179 -4.76 19.67 -25.04
N TYR A 180 -4.81 18.80 -24.03
CA TYR A 180 -3.63 18.19 -23.40
C TYR A 180 -3.37 16.74 -23.84
N ILE A 181 -4.29 16.13 -24.59
CA ILE A 181 -4.20 14.71 -25.00
C ILE A 181 -2.84 14.40 -25.64
N GLY A 182 -2.38 15.23 -26.59
CA GLY A 182 -1.12 14.99 -27.28
C GLY A 182 0.09 14.93 -26.34
N THR A 183 0.18 15.90 -25.42
CA THR A 183 1.26 15.95 -24.41
C THR A 183 1.20 14.77 -23.45
N ILE A 184 0.00 14.35 -23.03
CA ILE A 184 -0.17 13.19 -22.15
C ILE A 184 0.22 11.91 -22.89
N MET A 185 -0.17 11.73 -24.15
CA MET A 185 0.22 10.58 -24.96
C MET A 185 1.74 10.49 -25.13
N GLU A 186 2.41 11.62 -25.40
CA GLU A 186 3.88 11.66 -25.46
C GLU A 186 4.52 11.27 -24.13
N LEU A 187 3.99 11.78 -23.01
CA LEU A 187 4.49 11.47 -21.67
C LEU A 187 4.36 9.98 -21.36
N VAL A 188 3.20 9.37 -21.61
CA VAL A 188 2.95 7.97 -21.28
C VAL A 188 3.73 7.03 -22.20
N ASN A 189 3.81 7.32 -23.51
CA ASN A 189 4.67 6.58 -24.42
C ASN A 189 6.16 6.67 -23.99
N GLY A 190 6.61 7.84 -23.52
CA GLY A 190 7.95 8.02 -22.95
C GLY A 190 8.20 7.17 -21.69
N ARG A 191 7.14 6.75 -21.00
CA ARG A 191 7.17 5.84 -19.84
C ARG A 191 6.83 4.38 -20.19
N ARG A 192 6.85 4.02 -21.48
CA ARG A 192 6.55 2.67 -22.00
C ARG A 192 5.11 2.21 -21.71
N GLY A 193 4.16 3.13 -21.58
CA GLY A 193 2.74 2.78 -21.54
C GLY A 193 2.21 2.50 -22.94
N GLU A 194 1.26 1.57 -23.05
CA GLU A 194 0.62 1.20 -24.32
C GLU A 194 -0.86 1.58 -24.30
N LEU A 195 -1.31 2.42 -25.25
CA LEU A 195 -2.70 2.89 -25.24
C LEU A 195 -3.66 1.74 -25.53
N GLU A 196 -4.50 1.40 -24.54
CA GLU A 196 -5.50 0.35 -24.67
C GLU A 196 -6.84 0.92 -25.16
N ARG A 197 -7.32 1.99 -24.52
CA ARG A 197 -8.64 2.56 -24.80
C ARG A 197 -8.64 4.07 -24.70
N MET A 198 -9.45 4.71 -25.56
CA MET A 198 -9.69 6.15 -25.58
C MET A 198 -11.19 6.40 -25.75
N GLU A 199 -11.82 7.07 -24.78
CA GLU A 199 -13.26 7.37 -24.79
C GLU A 199 -13.52 8.85 -24.47
N TYR A 200 -14.31 9.51 -25.32
CA TYR A 200 -14.75 10.90 -25.11
C TYR A 200 -16.04 10.94 -24.27
N ILE A 201 -16.02 11.63 -23.13
CA ILE A 201 -17.17 11.77 -22.24
C ILE A 201 -18.07 12.90 -22.75
N GLN A 202 -19.22 12.53 -23.35
CA GLN A 202 -20.20 13.48 -23.87
C GLN A 202 -21.18 13.95 -22.78
N SER A 203 -20.77 14.90 -21.93
CA SER A 203 -21.71 15.74 -21.16
C SER A 203 -21.22 17.18 -20.98
N SER A 204 -19.92 17.39 -21.12
CA SER A 204 -19.24 18.69 -21.31
C SER A 204 -17.93 18.31 -21.99
N GLY A 205 -17.80 18.60 -23.29
CA GLY A 205 -16.85 17.93 -24.20
C GLY A 205 -15.38 18.23 -23.98
N ASP A 206 -14.84 17.90 -22.80
CA ASP A 206 -13.47 18.17 -22.39
C ASP A 206 -12.90 17.05 -21.50
N ASP A 207 -13.44 15.84 -21.55
CA ASP A 207 -13.03 14.77 -20.65
C ASP A 207 -12.89 13.45 -21.42
N LEU A 208 -11.70 12.85 -21.36
CA LEU A 208 -11.35 11.61 -22.03
C LEU A 208 -10.87 10.57 -21.01
N ILE A 209 -11.30 9.31 -21.10
CA ILE A 209 -10.70 8.21 -20.33
C ILE A 209 -9.67 7.50 -21.20
N LEU A 210 -8.42 7.47 -20.74
CA LEU A 210 -7.33 6.72 -21.35
C LEU A 210 -6.93 5.56 -20.45
N GLU A 211 -7.09 4.32 -20.94
CA GLU A 211 -6.61 3.10 -20.28
C GLU A 211 -5.21 2.75 -20.80
N TRP A 212 -4.22 2.63 -19.89
CA TRP A 212 -2.85 2.24 -20.21
C TRP A 212 -2.35 1.17 -19.26
N PRO A 213 -1.91 -0.01 -19.72
CA PRO A 213 -0.89 -0.79 -19.03
C PRO A 213 0.43 0.02 -19.01
N GLN A 214 0.89 0.43 -17.82
CA GLN A 214 2.17 1.11 -17.62
C GLN A 214 3.09 0.28 -16.72
N ARG A 215 4.38 0.25 -17.09
CA ARG A 215 5.47 -0.18 -16.19
C ARG A 215 5.59 0.79 -15.01
N THR A 216 5.58 0.24 -13.80
CA THR A 216 5.71 1.00 -12.55
C THR A 216 7.10 1.61 -12.37
#